data_AF-A0A8H7MG64-F1
#
_entry.id   AF-A0A8H7MG64-F1
#
_cell.length_a   1.000
_cell.length_b   1.000
_cell.length_c   1.000
_cell.angle_alpha   90.00
_cell.angle_beta   90.00
_cell.angle_gamma   90.00
#
_symmetry.space_group_name_H-M   'P 1'
#
loop_
_entity.id
_entity.type
_entity.pdbx_description
1 polymer ?
#
loop_
_entity_poly.entity_id
_entity_poly.type
_entity_poly.pdbx_seq_one_letter_code
_entity_poly.pdbx_strand_id
1 'polypeptide(L)'
;MEPPRDVKQLRDSSLQIYAASRYTHTMRPSYSVMAKPNITGFDPQKFAAAAKTGTKGDPWARYEQWRYTGPFSRWNRFKGSFPGLGIATVAFAGYLVAEQLFFKDDHAHHDEGHH
;
A
#
# COMPACT_ATOMS: atom_id res chain seq x y z
N MET A 1 -59.19 -36.42 9.09
CA MET A 1 -58.61 -36.69 10.42
C MET A 1 -57.12 -36.46 10.29
N GLU A 2 -56.65 -35.25 10.59
CA GLU A 2 -55.27 -34.82 10.37
C GLU A 2 -54.42 -35.18 11.60
N PRO A 3 -53.23 -35.81 11.45
CA PRO A 3 -52.42 -36.22 12.59
C PRO A 3 -51.83 -35.01 13.33
N PRO A 4 -51.61 -35.09 14.66
CA PRO A 4 -51.11 -33.96 15.44
C PRO A 4 -49.69 -33.58 15.03
N ARG A 5 -49.50 -32.32 14.61
CA ARG A 5 -48.18 -31.79 14.20
C ARG A 5 -47.23 -31.70 15.40
N ASP A 6 -46.04 -32.29 15.25
CA ASP A 6 -44.99 -32.32 16.26
C ASP A 6 -44.49 -30.88 16.58
N VAL A 7 -44.67 -30.46 17.84
CA VAL A 7 -44.29 -29.16 18.39
C VAL A 7 -42.78 -28.89 18.38
N LYS A 8 -41.94 -29.89 18.11
CA LYS A 8 -40.50 -29.69 17.85
C LYS A 8 -40.24 -29.14 16.45
N GLN A 9 -40.95 -29.66 15.44
CA GLN A 9 -40.85 -29.21 14.04
C GLN A 9 -41.18 -27.71 13.89
N LEU A 10 -42.14 -27.20 14.67
CA LEU A 10 -42.54 -25.80 14.67
C LEU A 10 -41.52 -24.86 15.32
N ARG A 11 -40.77 -25.32 16.33
CA ARG A 11 -39.71 -24.52 16.97
C ARG A 11 -38.49 -24.36 16.06
N ASP A 12 -38.11 -25.42 15.34
CA ASP A 12 -36.97 -25.38 14.43
C ASP A 12 -37.28 -24.55 13.17
N SER A 13 -38.53 -24.58 12.71
CA SER A 13 -39.00 -23.72 11.61
C SER A 13 -39.02 -22.22 11.98
N SER A 14 -39.30 -21.89 13.23
CA SER A 14 -39.36 -20.49 13.70
C SER A 14 -37.99 -19.83 13.72
N LEU A 15 -36.95 -20.59 14.04
CA LEU A 15 -35.56 -20.11 14.05
C LEU A 15 -34.98 -19.96 12.64
N GLN A 16 -35.40 -20.80 11.70
CA GLN A 16 -35.05 -20.65 10.27
C GLN A 16 -35.62 -19.36 9.67
N ILE A 17 -36.87 -19.01 10.00
CA ILE A 17 -37.52 -17.80 9.48
C ILE A 17 -36.86 -16.52 10.05
N TYR A 18 -36.45 -16.52 11.31
CA TYR A 18 -35.77 -15.36 11.92
C TYR A 18 -34.32 -15.17 11.44
N ALA A 19 -33.61 -16.25 11.09
CA ALA A 19 -32.25 -16.18 10.55
C ALA A 19 -32.21 -15.70 9.08
N ALA A 20 -33.26 -15.95 8.30
CA ALA A 20 -33.31 -15.61 6.87
C ALA A 20 -33.56 -14.11 6.58
N SER A 21 -33.97 -13.32 7.58
CA SER A 21 -34.37 -11.91 7.39
C SER A 21 -33.22 -10.89 7.53
N ARG A 22 -31.95 -11.33 7.48
CA ARG A 22 -30.77 -10.47 7.67
C ARG A 22 -29.80 -10.44 6.48
N TYR A 23 -30.22 -10.95 5.31
CA TYR A 23 -29.37 -10.97 4.10
C TYR A 23 -30.05 -10.37 2.86
N THR A 24 -30.88 -9.34 3.02
CA THR A 24 -31.25 -8.47 1.90
C THR A 24 -30.41 -7.20 1.95
N HIS A 25 -29.10 -7.35 1.73
CA HIS A 25 -28.26 -6.22 1.37
C HIS A 25 -28.74 -5.73 0.01
N THR A 26 -29.40 -4.59 0.00
CA THR A 26 -29.89 -3.91 -1.20
C THR A 26 -28.73 -3.68 -2.14
N MET A 27 -28.62 -4.50 -3.19
CA MET A 27 -27.77 -4.22 -4.33
C MET A 27 -28.29 -2.93 -4.96
N ARG A 28 -27.63 -1.81 -4.69
CA ARG A 28 -27.81 -0.58 -5.48
C ARG A 28 -27.43 -0.94 -6.92
N PRO A 29 -28.33 -0.75 -7.91
CA PRO A 29 -27.90 -0.83 -9.28
C PRO A 29 -26.94 0.34 -9.50
N SER A 30 -25.65 0.03 -9.55
CA SER A 30 -24.66 0.96 -10.08
C SER A 30 -25.03 1.15 -11.53
N TYR A 31 -25.71 2.26 -11.83
CA TYR A 31 -25.90 2.70 -13.20
C TYR A 31 -24.48 2.88 -13.75
N SER A 32 -24.05 1.97 -14.63
CA SER A 32 -22.89 2.27 -15.44
C SER A 32 -23.31 3.50 -16.24
N VAL A 33 -22.64 4.62 -16.00
CA VAL A 33 -22.71 5.74 -16.92
C VAL A 33 -22.13 5.17 -18.22
N MET A 34 -22.99 4.69 -19.12
CA MET A 34 -22.57 4.21 -20.43
C MET A 34 -21.77 5.33 -21.05
N ALA A 35 -20.46 5.12 -21.18
CA ALA A 35 -19.57 6.07 -21.80
C ALA A 35 -20.17 6.41 -23.18
N LYS A 36 -20.53 7.68 -23.37
CA LYS A 36 -21.17 8.15 -24.59
C LYS A 36 -20.28 7.75 -25.77
N PRO A 37 -20.79 7.04 -26.79
CA PRO A 37 -19.99 6.65 -27.93
C PRO A 37 -19.38 7.91 -28.54
N ASN A 38 -18.04 7.93 -28.64
CA ASN A 38 -17.36 9.05 -29.29
C ASN A 38 -17.77 9.05 -30.78
N ILE A 39 -18.02 10.24 -31.31
CA ILE A 39 -18.32 10.42 -32.74
C ILE A 39 -17.04 10.46 -33.58
N THR A 40 -15.90 10.65 -32.92
CA THR A 40 -14.59 10.88 -33.54
C THR A 40 -13.78 9.61 -33.72
N GLY A 41 -14.28 8.44 -33.31
CA GLY A 41 -13.52 7.19 -33.23
C GLY A 41 -12.46 7.16 -32.11
N PHE A 42 -12.22 8.29 -31.44
CA PHE A 42 -11.19 8.42 -30.41
C PHE A 42 -11.70 7.98 -29.03
N ASP A 43 -11.39 6.74 -28.64
CA ASP A 43 -11.79 6.15 -27.35
C ASP A 43 -10.63 6.19 -26.35
N PRO A 44 -10.63 7.12 -25.37
CA PRO A 44 -9.53 7.29 -24.43
C PRO A 44 -9.27 6.03 -23.60
N GLN A 45 -10.31 5.27 -23.26
CA GLN A 45 -10.17 4.07 -22.44
C GLN A 45 -9.50 2.94 -23.21
N LYS A 46 -9.80 2.80 -24.51
CA LYS A 46 -9.11 1.84 -25.38
C LYS A 46 -7.64 2.22 -25.62
N PHE A 47 -7.33 3.50 -25.81
CA PHE A 47 -5.93 3.94 -25.93
C PHE A 47 -5.16 3.76 -24.63
N ALA A 48 -5.77 4.06 -23.48
CA ALA A 48 -5.15 3.81 -22.18
C ALA A 48 -4.92 2.31 -21.93
N ALA A 49 -5.88 1.46 -22.32
CA ALA A 49 -5.71 0.01 -22.25
C ALA A 49 -4.58 -0.47 -23.19
N ALA A 50 -4.53 0.00 -24.44
CA ALA A 50 -3.47 -0.33 -25.40
C ALA A 50 -2.08 0.14 -24.93
N ALA A 51 -2.00 1.31 -24.30
CA ALA A 51 -0.75 1.83 -23.73
C ALA A 51 -0.22 0.97 -22.56
N LYS A 52 -1.09 0.28 -21.82
CA LYS A 52 -0.70 -0.64 -20.74
C LYS A 52 -0.13 -1.96 -21.28
N THR A 53 -0.55 -2.40 -22.46
CA THR A 53 -0.18 -3.70 -23.05
C THR A 53 1.15 -3.69 -23.82
N GLY A 54 1.95 -2.66 -23.65
CA GLY A 54 3.39 -2.79 -23.77
C GLY A 54 4.00 -2.18 -25.03
N THR A 55 5.06 -1.44 -24.78
CA THR A 55 6.17 -1.07 -25.66
C THR A 55 6.94 -2.29 -26.22
N LYS A 56 6.34 -3.48 -26.22
CA LYS A 56 6.95 -4.73 -26.66
C LYS A 56 7.06 -4.67 -28.19
N GLY A 57 8.27 -4.38 -28.67
CA GLY A 57 8.53 -4.15 -30.09
C GLY A 57 8.44 -2.69 -30.51
N ASP A 58 8.60 -1.74 -29.59
CA ASP A 58 8.75 -0.33 -29.96
C ASP A 58 9.96 -0.13 -30.90
N PRO A 59 9.77 0.36 -32.14
CA PRO A 59 10.85 0.58 -33.09
C PRO A 59 11.86 1.64 -32.62
N TRP A 60 11.47 2.51 -31.68
CA TRP A 60 12.32 3.57 -31.15
C TRP A 60 13.06 3.17 -29.87
N ALA A 61 12.82 1.96 -29.33
CA ALA A 61 13.36 1.55 -28.05
C ALA A 61 14.89 1.73 -27.98
N ARG A 62 15.62 1.41 -29.06
CA ARG A 62 17.07 1.60 -29.14
C ARG A 62 17.47 3.08 -29.07
N TYR A 63 16.70 3.98 -29.68
CA TYR A 63 16.94 5.42 -29.64
C TYR A 63 16.56 6.03 -28.29
N GLU A 64 15.65 5.43 -27.54
CA GLU A 64 15.27 5.90 -26.19
C GLU A 64 16.19 5.35 -25.07
N GLN A 65 17.04 4.35 -25.35
CA GLN A 65 17.91 3.70 -24.36
C GLN A 65 18.84 4.67 -23.61
N TRP A 66 19.38 5.71 -24.27
CA TRP A 66 20.31 6.64 -23.62
C TRP A 66 19.69 7.38 -22.42
N ARG A 67 18.36 7.54 -22.40
CA ARG A 67 17.65 8.23 -21.30
C ARG A 67 17.59 7.43 -20.01
N TYR A 68 17.77 6.12 -20.10
CA TYR A 68 17.60 5.19 -18.98
C TYR A 68 18.84 4.35 -18.69
N THR A 69 19.92 4.56 -19.43
CA THR A 69 21.21 3.89 -19.26
C THR A 69 22.26 4.83 -18.64
N GLY A 70 23.33 4.24 -18.11
CA GLY A 70 24.44 4.98 -17.50
C GLY A 70 24.03 5.83 -16.28
N PRO A 71 24.41 7.13 -16.21
CA PRO A 71 24.13 8.00 -15.06
C PRO A 71 22.64 8.22 -14.80
N PHE A 72 21.80 8.03 -15.81
CA PHE A 72 20.35 8.23 -15.70
C PHE A 72 19.57 6.98 -15.33
N SER A 73 20.25 5.86 -15.07
CA SER A 73 19.59 4.65 -14.56
C SER A 73 18.88 4.93 -13.23
N ARG A 74 17.81 4.17 -12.95
CA ARG A 74 17.06 4.28 -11.68
C ARG A 74 18.00 4.29 -10.49
N TRP A 75 19.03 3.43 -10.52
CA TRP A 75 19.88 3.26 -9.36
C TRP A 75 20.85 4.42 -9.16
N ASN A 76 21.41 4.96 -10.25
CA ASN A 76 22.34 6.09 -10.16
C ASN A 76 21.68 7.38 -9.69
N ARG A 77 20.37 7.55 -9.91
CA ARG A 77 19.61 8.70 -9.36
C ARG A 77 19.58 8.71 -7.83
N PHE A 78 19.57 7.54 -7.18
CA PHE A 78 19.49 7.45 -5.72
C PHE A 78 20.85 7.45 -5.01
N LYS A 79 21.94 7.12 -5.72
CA LYS A 79 23.29 7.12 -5.12
C LYS A 79 23.70 8.48 -4.54
N GLY A 80 23.18 9.58 -5.10
CA GLY A 80 23.42 10.93 -4.62
C GLY A 80 22.37 11.47 -3.66
N SER A 81 21.34 10.71 -3.28
CA SER A 81 20.23 11.23 -2.46
C SER A 81 20.63 11.56 -1.02
N PHE A 82 21.66 10.90 -0.49
CA PHE A 82 22.13 11.11 0.89
C PHE A 82 23.65 11.28 0.93
N PRO A 83 24.17 12.43 0.45
CA PRO A 83 25.59 12.70 0.55
C PRO A 83 25.99 12.78 2.03
N GLY A 84 26.98 11.98 2.43
CA GLY A 84 27.52 12.02 3.79
C GLY A 84 26.75 11.21 4.84
N LEU A 85 25.68 10.49 4.51
CA LEU A 85 24.96 9.66 5.48
C LEU A 85 25.86 8.60 6.13
N GLY A 86 26.76 7.97 5.36
CA GLY A 86 27.72 7.02 5.95
C GLY A 86 28.64 7.66 6.99
N ILE A 87 29.19 8.85 6.69
CA ILE A 87 30.09 9.57 7.62
C ILE A 87 29.30 10.04 8.84
N ALA A 88 28.11 10.58 8.64
CA ALA A 88 27.23 11.02 9.73
C ALA A 88 26.85 9.86 10.66
N THR A 89 26.51 8.69 10.11
CA THR A 89 26.23 7.49 10.92
C THR A 89 27.44 7.05 11.73
N VAL A 90 28.64 7.04 11.14
CA VAL A 90 29.88 6.69 11.85
C VAL A 90 30.20 7.70 12.95
N ALA A 91 30.11 8.99 12.67
CA ALA A 91 30.35 10.04 13.66
C ALA A 91 29.35 9.96 14.82
N PHE A 92 28.07 9.76 14.51
CA PHE A 92 27.02 9.59 15.51
C PHE A 92 27.24 8.35 16.37
N ALA A 93 27.55 7.21 15.76
CA ALA A 93 27.86 5.99 16.49
C ALA A 93 29.11 6.15 17.38
N GLY A 94 30.16 6.81 16.87
CA GLY A 94 31.36 7.13 17.65
C GLY A 94 31.06 8.02 18.85
N TYR A 95 30.20 9.03 18.67
CA TYR A 95 29.74 9.87 19.77
C TYR A 95 28.97 9.06 20.82
N LEU A 96 28.02 8.21 20.41
CA LEU A 96 27.27 7.36 21.36
C LEU A 96 28.19 6.42 22.14
N VAL A 97 29.19 5.83 21.48
CA VAL A 97 30.19 4.97 22.16
C VAL A 97 31.01 5.80 23.15
N ALA A 98 31.42 7.00 22.77
CA ALA A 98 32.14 7.90 23.67
C ALA A 98 31.28 8.31 24.87
N GLU A 99 30.00 8.64 24.64
CA GLU A 99 29.03 8.94 25.69
C GLU A 99 28.90 7.78 26.68
N GLN A 100 28.80 6.56 26.15
CA GLN A 100 28.58 5.37 26.97
C GLN A 100 29.80 4.86 27.71
N LEU A 101 31.01 5.14 27.24
CA LEU A 101 32.25 4.62 27.82
C LEU A 101 33.07 5.68 28.57
N PHE A 102 32.94 6.96 28.23
CA PHE A 102 33.75 8.02 28.81
C PHE A 102 32.93 9.07 29.55
N PHE A 103 31.71 9.40 29.09
CA PHE A 103 30.89 10.44 29.74
C PHE A 103 29.88 9.91 30.77
N LYS A 104 29.69 8.59 30.86
CA LYS A 104 28.86 7.95 31.91
C LYS A 104 29.52 7.90 33.28
N ASP A 105 30.85 7.86 33.34
CA ASP A 105 31.58 7.74 34.60
C ASP A 105 31.69 9.08 35.36
N ASP A 106 31.52 10.23 34.67
CA ASP A 106 31.63 11.58 35.26
C ASP A 106 30.31 12.15 35.81
N HIS A 107 29.15 11.52 35.55
CA HIS A 107 27.84 12.00 36.04
C HIS A 107 27.21 11.14 37.14
N ALA A 108 27.91 10.12 37.63
CA ALA A 108 27.43 9.25 38.71
C ALA A 108 27.91 9.64 40.13
N HIS A 109 28.68 10.73 40.29
CA HIS A 109 29.30 11.11 41.58
C HIS A 109 29.15 12.58 42.01
N HIS A 110 28.15 13.32 41.51
CA HIS A 110 27.90 14.70 41.96
C HIS A 110 26.41 15.00 42.20
N ASP A 111 25.73 14.12 42.96
CA ASP A 111 24.47 14.48 43.63
C ASP A 111 24.45 13.85 45.02
N GLU A 112 25.30 14.36 45.92
CA GLU A 112 25.19 14.11 47.36
C GLU A 112 25.89 15.27 48.11
N GLY A 113 25.09 16.23 48.60
CA GLY A 113 25.45 17.08 49.74
C GLY A 113 25.84 18.54 49.46
N HIS A 114 24.91 19.44 49.82
CA HIS A 114 25.11 20.64 50.67
C HIS A 114 24.56 21.97 50.12
N HIS A 115 23.58 22.48 50.89
CA HIS A 115 22.93 23.81 50.96
C HIS A 115 21.66 24.06 50.15
#